data_AF-A0A7J6VSX9-F1
#
_entry.id   AF-A0A7J6VSX9-F1
#
_cell.length_a   1.000
_cell.length_b   1.000
_cell.length_c   1.000
_cell.angle_alpha   90.00
_cell.angle_beta   90.00
_cell.angle_gamma   90.00
#
_symmetry.space_group_name_H-M   'P 1'
#
loop_
_entity.id
_entity.type
_entity.pdbx_description
1 polymer ?
#
loop_
_entity_poly.entity_id
_entity_poly.type
_entity_poly.pdbx_seq_one_letter_code
_entity_poly.pdbx_strand_id
1 'polypeptide(L)'
;MASISSLPFTSLRNSSTPKTPLSSTRYFASNFEIFRFQTTKRISNSSSSQAIQCKSAVQDVPTVAETKLKFLKAYKRPIPSVYNTVLQELMVQQHLMRYKKSYRYDAVFALGFVTVYDQLMDGYPSDEDRDAMFKAYIQALNEDPEQY
;
A
#
# COMPACT_ATOMS: atom_id res chain seq x y z
N MET A 1 18.79 1.99 -47.04
CA MET A 1 20.04 1.27 -46.74
C MET A 1 21.10 2.30 -46.37
N ALA A 2 21.56 2.28 -45.12
CA ALA A 2 22.66 3.12 -44.63
C ALA A 2 23.47 2.29 -43.63
N SER A 3 24.80 2.41 -43.65
CA SER A 3 25.70 1.37 -43.16
C SER A 3 26.10 1.50 -41.69
N ILE A 4 26.39 0.34 -41.09
CA ILE A 4 27.07 0.24 -39.79
C ILE A 4 28.56 0.56 -40.00
N SER A 5 29.17 1.37 -39.14
CA SER A 5 30.62 1.55 -39.08
C SER A 5 31.12 1.59 -37.63
N SER A 6 32.21 0.86 -37.36
CA SER A 6 32.71 0.55 -36.03
C SER A 6 34.01 1.27 -35.69
N LEU A 7 34.19 1.60 -34.39
CA LEU A 7 35.43 1.60 -33.57
C LEU A 7 36.78 2.04 -34.21
N PRO A 8 37.58 2.85 -33.49
CA PRO A 8 38.69 2.19 -32.78
C PRO A 8 39.01 2.72 -31.36
N PHE A 9 40.00 2.08 -30.73
CA PHE A 9 40.48 2.27 -29.34
C PHE A 9 41.74 3.18 -29.24
N THR A 10 42.29 3.28 -28.01
CA THR A 10 43.69 3.69 -27.62
C THR A 10 43.96 5.17 -27.37
N SER A 11 44.96 5.60 -26.56
CA SER A 11 45.64 5.02 -25.37
C SER A 11 46.70 6.00 -24.81
N LEU A 12 46.80 6.22 -23.48
CA LEU A 12 48.00 6.59 -22.69
C LEU A 12 47.59 6.65 -21.19
N ARG A 13 48.30 6.16 -20.14
CA ARG A 13 49.73 6.12 -19.73
C ARG A 13 50.25 7.54 -19.37
N ASN A 14 50.89 7.84 -18.23
CA ASN A 14 51.52 7.11 -17.09
C ASN A 14 51.18 7.90 -15.77
N SER A 15 51.51 7.62 -14.49
CA SER A 15 52.14 6.56 -13.65
C SER A 15 51.74 6.87 -12.16
N SER A 16 52.22 6.34 -11.02
CA SER A 16 53.39 5.52 -10.59
C SER A 16 53.09 4.67 -9.32
N THR A 17 53.94 3.69 -9.02
CA THR A 17 53.98 2.84 -7.80
C THR A 17 55.29 3.15 -7.01
N PRO A 18 55.63 2.59 -5.81
CA PRO A 18 55.13 1.40 -5.07
C PRO A 18 54.76 1.69 -3.58
N LYS A 19 54.39 0.76 -2.66
CA LYS A 19 54.89 -0.60 -2.35
C LYS A 19 53.85 -1.58 -1.76
N THR A 20 54.27 -2.85 -1.76
CA THR A 20 53.69 -4.15 -1.32
C THR A 20 53.47 -4.28 0.21
N PRO A 21 52.75 -5.31 0.75
CA PRO A 21 52.66 -6.70 0.23
C PRO A 21 51.29 -7.45 0.28
N LEU A 22 51.40 -8.74 -0.07
CA LEU A 22 50.46 -9.86 -0.08
C LEU A 22 49.61 -9.99 1.22
N SER A 23 48.49 -10.74 1.29
CA SER A 23 48.08 -11.89 0.46
C SER A 23 46.55 -12.12 0.40
N SER A 24 46.11 -13.14 -0.35
CA SER A 24 44.69 -13.45 -0.62
C SER A 24 44.03 -14.40 0.40
N THR A 25 42.80 -14.08 0.83
CA THR A 25 41.72 -14.97 1.33
C THR A 25 40.46 -14.09 1.47
N ARG A 26 39.50 -14.14 0.53
CA ARG A 26 38.34 -15.04 0.41
C ARG A 26 37.19 -14.80 1.42
N TYR A 27 35.98 -14.80 0.86
CA TYR A 27 34.63 -14.85 1.47
C TYR A 27 34.07 -13.57 2.13
N PHE A 28 32.87 -13.20 1.69
CA PHE A 28 32.00 -12.21 2.33
C PHE A 28 31.37 -12.83 3.58
N ALA A 29 31.68 -12.28 4.75
CA ALA A 29 30.90 -12.45 5.97
C ALA A 29 31.01 -11.16 6.79
N SER A 30 29.93 -10.38 6.86
CA SER A 30 29.84 -9.21 7.73
C SER A 30 28.66 -9.42 8.68
N ASN A 31 28.95 -10.01 9.83
CA ASN A 31 28.03 -10.03 10.96
C ASN A 31 28.22 -8.75 11.78
N PHE A 32 27.07 -8.14 12.11
CA PHE A 32 26.78 -7.52 13.40
C PHE A 32 27.63 -6.31 13.89
N GLU A 33 26.93 -5.17 13.97
CA GLU A 33 27.23 -3.96 14.77
C GLU A 33 28.54 -3.16 14.55
N ILE A 34 28.38 -1.83 14.49
CA ILE A 34 28.69 -0.93 15.62
C ILE A 34 27.96 0.41 15.37
N PHE A 35 26.99 0.74 16.22
CA PHE A 35 26.40 2.09 16.25
C PHE A 35 27.28 3.00 17.12
N ARG A 36 27.80 4.09 16.55
CA ARG A 36 28.38 5.21 17.29
C ARG A 36 27.66 6.52 16.98
N PHE A 37 26.62 6.81 17.76
CA PHE A 37 26.13 8.17 17.95
C PHE A 37 26.39 8.62 19.39
N GLN A 38 26.81 9.88 19.54
CA GLN A 38 27.43 10.37 20.77
C GLN A 38 26.38 10.67 21.86
N THR A 39 26.70 10.31 23.10
CA THR A 39 25.82 10.46 24.26
C THR A 39 25.82 11.90 24.79
N THR A 40 24.97 12.76 24.25
CA THR A 40 24.61 14.03 24.93
C THR A 40 23.58 13.74 26.01
N LYS A 41 23.93 13.99 27.29
CA LYS A 41 23.00 13.86 28.42
C LYS A 41 21.88 14.91 28.30
N ARG A 42 20.75 14.54 27.71
CA ARG A 42 19.56 15.39 27.67
C ARG A 42 18.91 15.43 29.05
N ILE A 43 18.87 16.61 29.66
CA ILE A 43 18.24 16.81 30.99
C ILE A 43 16.74 16.49 30.88
N SER A 44 16.27 15.64 31.79
CA SER A 44 14.91 15.10 31.79
C SER A 44 13.90 16.05 32.43
N ASN A 45 13.55 17.13 31.73
CA ASN A 45 12.37 17.91 32.10
C ASN A 45 11.12 17.07 31.83
N SER A 46 10.45 16.63 32.90
CA SER A 46 9.16 15.93 32.84
C SER A 46 8.03 16.90 32.49
N SER A 47 8.02 17.37 31.24
CA SER A 47 6.87 18.07 30.68
C SER A 47 5.78 17.03 30.41
N SER A 48 4.73 17.03 31.23
CA SER A 48 3.55 16.20 31.00
C SER A 48 2.79 16.72 29.79
N SER A 49 3.23 16.31 28.60
CA SER A 49 2.55 16.60 27.33
C SER A 49 1.25 15.81 27.27
N GLN A 50 0.22 16.30 27.96
CA GLN A 50 -1.15 15.84 27.82
C GLN A 50 -1.58 16.04 26.36
N ALA A 51 -1.50 14.97 25.56
CA ALA A 51 -2.04 14.96 24.22
C ALA A 51 -3.57 15.12 24.33
N ILE A 52 -4.09 16.29 23.94
CA ILE A 52 -5.52 16.61 24.00
C ILE A 52 -6.24 15.71 22.99
N GLN A 53 -6.73 14.56 23.47
CA GLN A 53 -7.44 13.59 22.64
C GLN A 53 -8.91 14.02 22.49
N CYS A 54 -9.17 14.87 21.49
CA CYS A 54 -10.52 15.28 21.10
C CYS A 54 -11.36 14.07 20.65
N LYS A 55 -12.12 13.47 21.57
CA LYS A 55 -13.11 12.42 21.25
C LYS A 55 -14.48 13.05 21.03
N SER A 56 -14.97 12.96 19.80
CA SER A 56 -16.35 13.32 19.47
C SER A 56 -17.31 12.25 19.98
N ALA A 57 -18.08 12.55 21.03
CA ALA A 57 -19.12 11.66 21.55
C ALA A 57 -20.41 11.77 20.71
N VAL A 58 -20.35 11.30 19.46
CA VAL A 58 -21.48 11.19 18.53
C VAL A 58 -21.71 9.71 18.24
N GLN A 59 -22.96 9.32 17.96
CA GLN A 59 -23.34 7.93 17.69
C GLN A 59 -22.51 7.32 16.55
N ASP A 60 -22.21 6.02 16.69
CA ASP A 60 -21.09 5.29 16.07
C ASP A 60 -21.26 5.02 14.56
N VAL A 61 -21.38 6.09 13.78
CA VAL A 61 -21.28 6.06 12.32
C VAL A 61 -19.80 5.87 11.97
N PRO A 62 -19.40 4.75 11.35
CA PRO A 62 -17.99 4.48 11.09
C PRO A 62 -17.39 5.50 10.13
N THR A 63 -16.10 5.75 10.22
CA THR A 63 -15.40 6.63 9.27
C THR A 63 -15.04 5.92 7.97
N VAL A 64 -14.83 6.68 6.90
CA VAL A 64 -14.26 6.19 5.62
C VAL A 64 -12.96 5.41 5.87
N ALA A 65 -12.12 5.87 6.81
CA ALA A 65 -10.88 5.22 7.18
C ALA A 65 -11.09 3.85 7.85
N GLU A 66 -12.14 3.70 8.68
CA GLU A 66 -12.52 2.42 9.27
C GLU A 66 -13.10 1.44 8.26
N THR A 67 -13.92 1.89 7.30
CA THR A 67 -14.37 1.03 6.18
C THR A 67 -13.16 0.54 5.36
N LYS A 68 -12.21 1.43 5.02
CA LYS A 68 -10.96 1.03 4.35
C LYS A 68 -10.12 0.06 5.19
N LEU A 69 -10.05 0.27 6.50
CA LEU A 69 -9.36 -0.64 7.43
C LEU A 69 -10.07 -2.00 7.56
N LYS A 70 -11.41 -2.05 7.49
CA LYS A 70 -12.18 -3.30 7.46
C LYS A 70 -11.91 -4.08 6.18
N PHE A 71 -11.92 -3.42 5.02
CA PHE A 71 -11.59 -4.05 3.75
C PHE A 71 -10.18 -4.68 3.77
N LEU A 72 -9.17 -3.92 4.21
CA LEU A 72 -7.78 -4.42 4.39
C LEU A 72 -7.59 -5.39 5.56
N LYS A 73 -8.64 -5.65 6.35
CA LYS A 73 -8.69 -6.73 7.37
C LYS A 73 -9.32 -8.00 6.80
N ALA A 74 -10.37 -7.89 5.98
CA ALA A 74 -11.02 -9.01 5.32
C ALA A 74 -10.19 -9.56 4.14
N TYR A 75 -9.80 -8.69 3.20
CA TYR A 75 -8.97 -9.06 2.06
C TYR A 75 -7.48 -8.88 2.40
N LYS A 76 -6.72 -9.99 2.34
CA LYS A 76 -5.29 -10.04 2.74
C LYS A 76 -4.30 -10.24 1.59
N ARG A 77 -4.78 -10.49 0.38
CA ARG A 77 -3.96 -10.71 -0.80
C ARG A 77 -3.57 -9.34 -1.43
N PRO A 78 -2.42 -9.21 -2.10
CA PRO A 78 -2.02 -7.96 -2.73
C PRO A 78 -2.92 -7.64 -3.94
N ILE A 79 -3.42 -6.41 -4.02
CA ILE A 79 -4.25 -5.93 -5.15
C ILE A 79 -3.35 -5.13 -6.10
N PRO A 80 -3.36 -5.39 -7.43
CA PRO A 80 -2.65 -4.55 -8.39
C PRO A 80 -3.12 -3.09 -8.35
N SER A 81 -2.18 -2.14 -8.50
CA SER A 81 -2.43 -0.70 -8.30
C SER A 81 -3.51 -0.12 -9.23
N VAL A 82 -3.68 -0.68 -10.43
CA VAL A 82 -4.71 -0.31 -11.41
C VAL A 82 -6.10 -0.47 -10.81
N TYR A 83 -6.43 -1.68 -10.32
CA TYR A 83 -7.72 -1.98 -9.68
C TYR A 83 -7.86 -1.30 -8.31
N ASN A 84 -6.78 -1.31 -7.50
CA ASN A 84 -6.84 -0.79 -6.12
C ASN A 84 -7.22 0.70 -6.07
N THR A 85 -6.73 1.54 -6.99
CA THR A 85 -7.04 2.98 -6.98
C THR A 85 -8.56 3.20 -7.12
N VAL A 86 -9.17 2.64 -8.16
CA VAL A 86 -10.61 2.84 -8.45
C VAL A 86 -11.48 2.14 -7.40
N LEU A 87 -11.11 0.93 -6.95
CA LEU A 87 -11.83 0.22 -5.88
C LEU A 87 -11.84 1.03 -4.56
N GLN A 88 -10.75 1.72 -4.26
CA GLN A 88 -10.62 2.59 -3.08
C GLN A 88 -11.38 3.91 -3.22
N GLU A 89 -11.73 4.35 -4.43
CA GLU A 89 -12.62 5.49 -4.68
C GLU A 89 -14.09 5.08 -4.64
N LEU A 90 -14.43 3.97 -5.29
CA LEU A 90 -15.76 3.35 -5.29
C LEU A 90 -16.24 3.07 -3.84
N MET A 91 -15.36 2.52 -3.00
CA MET A 91 -15.62 2.30 -1.57
C MET A 91 -15.91 3.59 -0.79
N VAL A 92 -15.28 4.73 -1.16
CA VAL A 92 -15.56 6.04 -0.53
C VAL A 92 -16.94 6.54 -0.96
N GLN A 93 -17.26 6.44 -2.25
CA GLN A 93 -18.54 6.88 -2.80
C GLN A 93 -19.70 6.09 -2.18
N GLN A 94 -19.60 4.76 -2.13
CA GLN A 94 -20.63 3.92 -1.53
C GLN A 94 -20.72 4.07 -0.01
N HIS A 95 -19.60 4.28 0.71
CA HIS A 95 -19.63 4.64 2.13
C HIS A 95 -20.43 5.93 2.36
N LEU A 96 -20.17 6.99 1.59
CA LEU A 96 -20.91 8.26 1.69
C LEU A 96 -22.40 8.09 1.33
N MET A 97 -22.73 7.21 0.37
CA MET A 97 -24.13 6.86 0.09
C MET A 97 -24.78 6.03 1.20
N ARG A 98 -24.07 5.08 1.81
CA ARG A 98 -24.58 4.12 2.80
C ARG A 98 -24.89 4.76 4.16
N TYR A 99 -24.09 5.75 4.55
CA TYR A 99 -24.19 6.45 5.84
C TYR A 99 -24.89 7.81 5.75
N LYS A 100 -25.47 8.17 4.58
CA LYS A 100 -26.39 9.33 4.47
C LYS A 100 -27.67 9.05 5.27
N LYS A 101 -28.23 10.06 5.93
CA LYS A 101 -29.44 9.95 6.77
C LYS A 101 -30.68 9.38 6.06
N SER A 102 -30.73 9.48 4.73
CA SER A 102 -31.80 8.98 3.87
C SER A 102 -31.44 7.70 3.10
N TYR A 103 -30.41 6.95 3.51
CA TYR A 103 -30.13 5.66 2.89
C TYR A 103 -31.24 4.65 3.17
N ARG A 104 -31.64 3.95 2.10
CA ARG A 104 -32.35 2.67 2.14
C ARG A 104 -31.70 1.82 1.05
N TYR A 105 -31.68 0.50 1.25
CA TYR A 105 -31.31 -0.42 0.18
C TYR A 105 -32.27 -0.27 -1.01
N ASP A 106 -31.71 -0.37 -2.21
CA ASP A 106 -32.41 -0.33 -3.49
C ASP A 106 -31.80 -1.40 -4.41
N ALA A 107 -32.62 -2.30 -4.92
CA ALA A 107 -32.18 -3.40 -5.78
C ALA A 107 -31.66 -2.92 -7.14
N VAL A 108 -32.13 -1.75 -7.63
CA VAL A 108 -31.61 -1.16 -8.88
C VAL A 108 -30.20 -0.60 -8.65
N PHE A 109 -29.94 -0.01 -7.48
CA PHE A 109 -28.60 0.38 -7.07
C PHE A 109 -27.68 -0.82 -6.87
N ALA A 110 -28.15 -1.89 -6.23
CA ALA A 110 -27.35 -3.11 -6.01
C ALA A 110 -26.93 -3.78 -7.33
N LEU A 111 -27.88 -4.02 -8.23
CA LEU A 111 -27.59 -4.57 -9.57
C LEU A 111 -26.67 -3.66 -10.38
N GLY A 112 -26.87 -2.34 -10.32
CA GLY A 112 -25.98 -1.37 -10.95
C GLY A 112 -24.57 -1.39 -10.37
N PHE A 113 -24.44 -1.56 -9.05
CA PHE A 113 -23.15 -1.69 -8.37
C PHE A 113 -22.40 -2.96 -8.80
N VAL A 114 -23.07 -4.12 -8.81
CA VAL A 114 -22.46 -5.39 -9.29
C VAL A 114 -22.00 -5.24 -10.73
N THR A 115 -22.86 -4.71 -11.61
CA THR A 115 -22.51 -4.48 -13.03
C THR A 115 -21.25 -3.60 -13.21
N VAL A 116 -21.10 -2.56 -12.38
CA VAL A 116 -19.90 -1.69 -12.39
C VAL A 116 -18.69 -2.39 -11.78
N TYR A 117 -18.88 -3.20 -10.75
CA TYR A 117 -17.81 -3.97 -10.13
C TYR A 117 -17.23 -5.04 -11.08
N ASP A 118 -18.09 -5.77 -11.78
CA ASP A 118 -17.70 -6.79 -12.75
C ASP A 118 -16.92 -6.18 -13.91
N GLN A 119 -17.38 -5.03 -14.44
CA GLN A 119 -16.66 -4.27 -15.47
C GLN A 119 -15.33 -3.69 -14.97
N LEU A 120 -15.25 -3.28 -13.70
CA LEU A 120 -14.01 -2.81 -13.08
C LEU A 120 -12.99 -3.94 -12.88
N MET A 121 -13.45 -5.18 -12.71
CA MET A 121 -12.63 -6.36 -12.47
C MET A 121 -12.51 -7.28 -13.70
N ASP A 122 -12.89 -6.79 -14.88
CA ASP A 122 -12.60 -7.47 -16.15
C ASP A 122 -11.08 -7.57 -16.35
N GLY A 123 -10.61 -8.72 -16.84
CA GLY A 123 -9.19 -9.04 -16.93
C GLY A 123 -8.47 -9.22 -15.57
N TYR A 124 -9.16 -9.30 -14.43
CA TYR A 124 -8.52 -9.65 -13.16
C TYR A 124 -8.00 -11.11 -13.22
N PRO A 125 -6.76 -11.44 -12.83
CA PRO A 125 -6.14 -12.75 -13.15
C PRO A 125 -6.71 -14.01 -12.47
N SER A 126 -7.77 -13.87 -11.66
CA SER A 126 -8.28 -14.92 -10.77
C SER A 126 -9.71 -14.58 -10.34
N ASP A 127 -10.68 -15.38 -10.77
CA ASP A 127 -12.09 -15.20 -10.41
C ASP A 127 -12.32 -15.41 -8.91
N GLU A 128 -11.63 -16.37 -8.28
CA GLU A 128 -11.70 -16.59 -6.83
C GLU A 128 -11.23 -15.37 -6.03
N ASP A 129 -10.25 -14.61 -6.54
CA ASP A 129 -9.81 -13.37 -5.93
C ASP A 129 -10.81 -12.23 -6.11
N ARG A 130 -11.43 -12.11 -7.28
CA ARG A 130 -12.52 -11.15 -7.53
C ARG A 130 -13.69 -11.39 -6.58
N ASP A 131 -14.19 -12.62 -6.50
CA ASP A 131 -15.34 -12.97 -5.66
C ASP A 131 -15.04 -12.81 -4.17
N ALA A 132 -13.82 -13.14 -3.72
CA ALA A 132 -13.38 -12.89 -2.34
C ALA A 132 -13.23 -11.39 -2.04
N MET A 133 -12.76 -10.60 -3.01
CA MET A 133 -12.60 -9.15 -2.90
C MET A 133 -13.95 -8.44 -2.88
N PHE A 134 -14.94 -8.88 -3.67
CA PHE A 134 -16.32 -8.40 -3.63
C PHE A 134 -16.95 -8.62 -2.26
N LYS A 135 -16.90 -9.87 -1.74
CA LYS A 135 -17.45 -10.23 -0.43
C LYS A 135 -16.78 -9.42 0.70
N ALA A 136 -15.46 -9.28 0.66
CA ALA A 136 -14.71 -8.45 1.61
C ALA A 136 -15.05 -6.95 1.52
N TYR A 137 -15.37 -6.43 0.33
CA TYR A 137 -15.77 -5.05 0.10
C TYR A 137 -17.17 -4.77 0.66
N ILE A 138 -18.16 -5.61 0.36
CA ILE A 138 -19.55 -5.45 0.84
C ILE A 138 -19.61 -5.58 2.37
N GLN A 139 -18.91 -6.56 2.94
CA GLN A 139 -18.78 -6.74 4.40
C GLN A 139 -18.07 -5.54 5.08
N ALA A 140 -17.12 -4.89 4.43
CA ALA A 140 -16.44 -3.71 4.99
C ALA A 140 -17.36 -2.48 5.14
N LEU A 141 -18.46 -2.43 4.37
CA LEU A 141 -19.52 -1.44 4.47
C LEU A 141 -20.59 -1.79 5.52
N ASN A 142 -20.49 -2.96 6.18
CA ASN A 142 -21.52 -3.58 7.02
C ASN A 142 -22.81 -3.99 6.24
N GLU A 143 -22.68 -4.32 4.97
CA GLU A 143 -23.77 -4.87 4.14
C GLU A 143 -23.61 -6.40 3.98
N ASP A 144 -24.66 -7.07 3.48
CA ASP A 144 -24.66 -8.51 3.19
C ASP A 144 -24.31 -8.77 1.72
N PRO A 145 -23.24 -9.56 1.40
CA PRO A 145 -22.93 -9.97 0.03
C PRO A 145 -23.98 -10.83 -0.67
N GLU A 146 -24.90 -11.48 0.06
CA GLU A 146 -26.01 -12.23 -0.56
C GLU A 146 -27.18 -11.33 -0.98
N GLN A 147 -27.10 -10.02 -0.68
CA GLN A 147 -28.09 -9.01 -1.04
C GLN A 147 -27.65 -8.10 -2.20
N TYR A 148 -26.57 -8.43 -2.92
CA TYR A 148 -26.07 -7.69 -4.09
C TYR A 148 -25.88 -8.63 -5.28
#